data_AF-A0A924RTP7-F1
#
_entry.id   AF-A0A924RTP7-F1
#
_cell.length_a   1.000
_cell.length_b   1.000
_cell.length_c   1.000
_cell.angle_alpha   90.00
_cell.angle_beta   90.00
_cell.angle_gamma   90.00
#
_symmetry.space_group_name_H-M   'P 1'
#
loop_
_entity.id
_entity.type
_entity.pdbx_description
1 polymer ?
#
loop_
_entity_poly.entity_id
_entity_poly.type
_entity_poly.pdbx_seq_one_letter_code
_entity_poly.pdbx_strand_id
1 'polypeptide(L)' 'METSSIILLVVSASISFALGRTIMHFRNKKKNAEAQKRAAQALCDAPPEAESKNKSKRKRQLQQTG' A
#
# COMPACT_ATOMS: atom_id res chain seq x y z
N MET A 1 -20.72 21.46 39.98
CA MET A 1 -21.27 21.32 38.61
C MET A 1 -20.19 21.56 37.54
N GLU A 2 -19.35 22.58 37.67
CA GLU A 2 -18.27 22.93 36.70
C GLU A 2 -17.37 21.75 36.30
N THR A 3 -16.87 20.98 37.27
CA THR A 3 -15.94 19.86 37.02
C THR A 3 -16.57 18.74 36.19
N SER A 4 -17.84 18.42 36.43
CA SER A 4 -18.57 17.40 35.67
C SER A 4 -18.74 17.80 34.21
N SER A 5 -19.02 19.08 33.95
CA SER A 5 -19.13 19.63 32.60
C SER A 5 -17.78 19.57 31.85
N ILE A 6 -16.69 19.88 32.54
CA ILE A 6 -15.33 19.79 31.99
C ILE A 6 -14.98 18.33 31.66
N ILE A 7 -15.29 17.38 32.56
CA ILE A 7 -15.04 15.95 32.32
C ILE A 7 -15.83 15.46 31.10
N LEU A 8 -17.11 15.81 30.98
CA LEU A 8 -17.93 15.44 29.83
C LEU A 8 -17.39 16.02 28.52
N LEU A 9 -16.91 17.27 28.54
CA LEU A 9 -16.28 17.90 27.38
C LEU A 9 -15.00 17.15 26.97
N VAL A 10 -14.13 16.83 27.93
CA VAL A 10 -12.87 16.11 27.66
C VAL A 10 -13.14 14.69 27.15
N VAL A 11 -14.09 13.98 27.74
CA VAL A 11 -14.46 12.62 27.32
C VAL A 11 -15.04 12.62 25.90
N SER A 12 -15.98 13.53 25.61
CA SER A 12 -16.58 13.64 24.27
C SER A 12 -15.57 14.03 23.20
N ALA A 13 -14.66 14.96 23.50
CA ALA A 13 -13.57 15.34 22.62
C ALA A 13 -12.60 14.17 22.38
N SER A 14 -12.26 13.42 23.42
CA SER A 14 -11.35 12.27 23.35
C SER A 14 -11.92 11.15 22.47
N ILE A 15 -13.22 10.84 22.63
CA ILE A 15 -13.92 9.83 21.81
C ILE A 15 -13.94 10.24 20.34
N SER A 16 -14.27 11.50 20.06
CA SER A 16 -14.32 12.04 18.69
C SER A 16 -12.94 11.98 18.02
N PHE A 17 -11.89 12.34 18.75
CA PHE A 17 -10.51 12.27 18.27
C PHE A 17 -10.06 10.83 18.03
N ALA A 18 -10.37 9.92 18.95
CA ALA A 18 -10.03 8.51 18.83
C ALA A 18 -10.70 7.86 17.59
N LEU A 19 -11.98 8.15 17.35
CA LEU A 19 -12.70 7.69 16.16
C LEU A 19 -12.06 8.24 14.87
N GLY A 20 -11.80 9.54 14.81
CA GLY A 20 -11.15 10.15 13.65
C GLY A 20 -9.78 9.55 13.35
N ARG A 21 -8.96 9.35 14.39
CA ARG A 21 -7.62 8.75 14.27
C ARG A 21 -7.70 7.28 13.87
N THR A 22 -8.64 6.53 14.40
CA THR A 22 -8.87 5.12 14.04
C THR A 22 -9.27 4.99 12.57
N ILE A 23 -10.24 5.78 12.10
CA ILE A 23 -10.67 5.80 10.70
C ILE A 23 -9.51 6.19 9.77
N MET A 24 -8.73 7.22 10.13
CA MET A 24 -7.55 7.63 9.36
C MET A 24 -6.50 6.51 9.29
N HIS A 25 -6.26 5.82 10.40
CA HIS A 25 -5.29 4.72 10.46
C HIS A 25 -5.71 3.54 9.56
N PHE A 26 -6.99 3.17 9.57
CA PHE A 26 -7.52 2.14 8.67
C PHE A 26 -7.49 2.59 7.19
N ARG A 27 -7.78 3.86 6.89
CA ARG A 27 -7.66 4.41 5.53
C ARG A 27 -6.21 4.41 5.03
N ASN A 28 -5.26 4.75 5.89
CA ASN A 28 -3.84 4.72 5.52
C ASN A 28 -3.36 3.27 5.31
N LYS A 29 -3.83 2.34 6.15
CA LYS A 29 -3.56 0.91 5.98
C LYS A 29 -4.13 0.36 4.67
N LYS A 30 -5.32 0.81 4.25
CA LYS A 30 -5.91 0.45 2.94
C LYS A 30 -5.07 0.97 1.77
N LYS A 31 -4.60 2.23 1.83
CA LYS A 31 -3.70 2.80 0.81
C LYS A 31 -2.38 2.02 0.70
N ASN A 32 -1.79 1.63 1.83
CA ASN A 32 -0.56 0.84 1.84
C ASN A 32 -0.79 -0.60 1.32
N ALA A 33 -1.97 -1.18 1.57
CA ALA A 33 -2.33 -2.48 1.02
C ALA A 33 -2.57 -2.43 -0.50
N GLU A 34 -3.22 -1.38 -1.01
CA GLU A 34 -3.38 -1.15 -2.44
C GLU A 34 -2.05 -0.87 -3.14
N ALA A 35 -1.14 -0.12 -2.49
CA ALA A 35 0.21 0.09 -3.01
C ALA A 35 1.01 -1.21 -3.13
N GLN A 36 0.93 -2.09 -2.12
CA GLN A 36 1.56 -3.41 -2.17
C GLN A 36 0.94 -4.32 -3.24
N LYS A 37 -0.39 -4.29 -3.42
CA LYS A 37 -1.05 -5.03 -4.49
C LYS A 37 -0.63 -4.53 -5.88
N ARG A 38 -0.50 -3.22 -6.07
CA ARG A 38 0.02 -2.64 -7.32
C ARG A 38 1.48 -3.02 -7.56
N ALA A 39 2.31 -3.05 -6.53
CA ALA A 39 3.70 -3.48 -6.66
C ALA A 39 3.82 -4.97 -7.00
N ALA A 40 3.02 -5.83 -6.36
CA ALA A 40 2.98 -7.26 -6.66
C ALA A 40 2.45 -7.52 -8.08
N GLN A 41 1.42 -6.78 -8.51
CA GLN A 41 0.90 -6.87 -9.86
C GLN A 41 1.92 -6.36 -10.90
N ALA A 42 2.65 -5.27 -10.60
CA ALA A 42 3.71 -4.77 -11.47
C ALA A 42 4.90 -5.74 -11.62
N LEU A 43 5.14 -6.62 -10.64
CA LEU A 43 6.14 -7.69 -10.75
C LEU A 43 5.64 -8.86 -11.61
N CYS A 44 4.35 -9.19 -11.56
CA CYS A 44 3.76 -10.24 -12.39
C CYS A 44 3.55 -9.80 -13.84
N ASP A 45 3.12 -8.55 -14.05
CA ASP A 45 2.96 -7.94 -15.38
C ASP A 45 4.28 -7.33 -15.89
N ALA A 46 5.39 -7.55 -15.17
CA ALA A 46 6.70 -7.11 -15.63
C ALA A 46 6.97 -7.76 -17.00
N PRO A 47 7.15 -6.97 -18.07
CA PRO A 47 7.42 -7.53 -19.36
C PRO A 47 8.72 -8.34 -19.27
N PRO A 48 8.79 -9.50 -19.95
CA PRO A 48 10.02 -10.27 -20.02
C PRO A 48 11.17 -9.35 -20.45
N GLU A 49 12.31 -9.47 -19.76
CA GLU A 49 13.46 -8.58 -19.96
C GLU A 49 13.73 -8.38 -21.46
N ALA A 50 14.00 -7.13 -21.83
CA ALA A 50 14.26 -6.77 -23.22
C ALA A 50 15.31 -7.69 -23.83
N GLU A 51 15.04 -8.19 -25.03
CA GLU A 51 15.95 -9.11 -25.73
C GLU A 51 17.39 -8.58 -25.70
N SER A 52 18.34 -9.46 -25.34
CA SER A 52 19.74 -9.07 -25.30
C SER A 52 20.17 -8.47 -26.65
N LYS A 53 20.68 -7.23 -26.64
CA LYS A 53 21.22 -6.55 -27.83
C LYS A 53 22.39 -7.30 -28.49
N ASN A 54 23.04 -8.21 -27.76
CA ASN A 54 24.06 -9.09 -28.31
C ASN A 54 23.44 -10.30 -29.03
N LYS A 55 23.67 -10.40 -30.36
CA LYS A 55 23.18 -11.47 -31.24
C LYS A 55 23.44 -12.88 -30.70
N SER A 56 24.60 -13.14 -30.12
CA SER A 56 24.98 -14.47 -29.63
C SER A 56 24.12 -14.87 -28.42
N LYS A 57 23.93 -13.95 -27.47
CA LYS A 57 23.10 -14.19 -26.28
C LYS A 57 21.62 -14.28 -26.62
N ARG A 58 21.15 -13.50 -27.61
CA ARG A 58 19.75 -13.56 -28.10
C ARG A 58 19.40 -14.93 -28.68
N LYS A 59 20.29 -15.53 -29.47
CA LYS A 59 20.11 -16.90 -30.00
C LYS A 59 19.96 -17.95 -28.89
N ARG A 60 20.72 -17.81 -27.79
CA ARG A 60 20.63 -18.71 -26.64
C ARG A 60 19.32 -18.55 -25.88
N GLN A 61 18.84 -17.31 -25.69
CA GLN A 61 17.54 -17.06 -25.07
C GLN A 61 16.38 -17.69 -25.88
N LEU A 62 16.39 -17.56 -27.21
CA LEU A 62 15.39 -18.16 -28.10
C LEU A 62 15.35 -19.69 -28.10
N GLN A 63 16.48 -20.36 -27.79
CA GLN A 63 16.55 -21.82 -27.69
C GLN A 63 16.11 -22.37 -26.34
N GLN A 64 16.08 -21.54 -25.30
CA GLN A 64 15.69 -21.96 -23.94
C GLN A 64 14.21 -21.72 -23.64
N THR A 65 13.53 -20.89 -24.46
CA THR A 65 12.11 -20.55 -24.30
C THR A 65 11.20 -21.29 -25.30
N GLY A 66 11.71 -22.31 -26.01
CA GLY A 66 10.96 -23.17 -26.93
C GLY A 66 10.89 -24.60 -26.43
#